data_AF-A0A7V4SR60-F1
#
_entry.id   AF-A0A7V4SR60-F1
#
_cell.length_a   1.000
_cell.length_b   1.000
_cell.length_c   1.000
_cell.angle_alpha   90.00
_cell.angle_beta   90.00
_cell.angle_gamma   90.00
#
_symmetry.space_group_name_H-M   'P 1'
#
loop_
_entity.id
_entity.type
_entity.pdbx_description
1 polymer ?
#
loop_
_entity_poly.entity_id
_entity_poly.type
_entity_poly.pdbx_seq_one_letter_code
_entity_poly.pdbx_strand_id
1 'polypeptide(L)' 'MRIVVCGSIAFDYLMHFPGAFREHILPANLEALSVSFLADSMRRSYGGV' A
#
# COMPACT_ATOMS: atom_id res chain seq x y z
N MET A 1 -17.10 -32.27 -3.42
CA MET A 1 -15.66 -31.98 -3.35
C MET A 1 -15.43 -30.91 -2.29
N ARG A 2 -14.51 -31.08 -1.34
CA ARG A 2 -14.25 -30.11 -0.26
C ARG A 2 -12.81 -29.60 -0.39
N ILE A 3 -12.64 -28.29 -0.39
CA ILE A 3 -11.34 -27.61 -0.50
C ILE A 3 -11.14 -26.79 0.77
N VAL A 4 -9.96 -26.90 1.36
CA VAL A 4 -9.53 -26.07 2.49
C VAL A 4 -8.60 -25.00 1.94
N VAL A 5 -8.94 -23.74 2.19
CA VAL A 5 -8.09 -22.60 1.90
C VAL A 5 -7.67 -22.01 3.24
N CYS A 6 -6.35 -21.97 3.46
CA CYS A 6 -5.73 -21.39 4.64
C CYS A 6 -4.98 -20.13 4.18
N GLY A 7 -5.34 -18.99 4.72
CA GLY A 7 -4.76 -17.72 4.37
C GLY A 7 -5.19 -16.62 5.32
N SER A 8 -4.77 -15.40 5.02
CA SER A 8 -5.17 -14.22 5.78
C SER A 8 -6.63 -13.87 5.51
N ILE A 9 -7.29 -13.26 6.48
CA ILE A 9 -8.59 -12.61 6.32
C ILE A 9 -8.40 -11.17 6.79
N ALA A 10 -8.64 -10.20 5.91
CA ALA A 10 -8.23 -8.82 6.15
C ALA A 10 -9.18 -7.80 5.51
N PHE A 11 -8.95 -6.54 5.87
CA PHE A 11 -9.41 -5.40 5.11
C PHE A 11 -8.19 -4.72 4.46
N ASP A 12 -8.27 -4.50 3.16
CA ASP A 12 -7.26 -3.74 2.42
C ASP A 12 -7.63 -2.27 2.43
N TYR A 13 -6.70 -1.43 2.89
CA TYR A 13 -6.82 0.03 2.92
C TYR A 13 -6.00 0.60 1.78
N LEU A 14 -6.65 0.78 0.63
CA LEU A 14 -5.99 1.19 -0.61
C LEU A 14 -6.06 2.71 -0.75
N MET A 15 -4.90 3.36 -0.94
CA MET A 15 -4.78 4.81 -1.12
C MET A 15 -4.16 5.11 -2.49
N HIS A 16 -4.62 6.16 -3.16
CA HIS A 16 -4.05 6.63 -4.41
C HIS A 16 -3.28 7.93 -4.19
N PHE A 17 -2.05 7.96 -4.67
CA PHE A 17 -1.19 9.13 -4.69
C PHE A 17 -1.01 9.55 -6.16
N PRO A 18 -1.47 10.75 -6.57
CA PRO A 18 -1.41 11.20 -7.96
C PRO A 18 0.00 11.69 -8.36
N GLY A 19 0.99 10.80 -8.28
CA GLY A 19 2.39 11.07 -8.61
C GLY A 19 3.23 9.79 -8.62
N ALA A 20 4.53 9.91 -8.87
CA ALA A 20 5.44 8.77 -8.86
C ALA A 20 6.35 8.81 -7.62
N PHE A 21 6.41 7.71 -6.86
CA PHE A 21 7.27 7.65 -5.65
C PHE A 21 8.74 7.99 -5.93
N ARG A 22 9.25 7.64 -7.12
CA ARG A 22 10.64 7.92 -7.53
C ARG A 22 10.98 9.42 -7.54
N GLU A 23 9.99 10.30 -7.72
CA GLU A 23 10.19 11.75 -7.74
C GLU A 23 10.41 12.33 -6.34
N HIS A 24 10.04 11.58 -5.29
CA HIS A 24 10.11 12.01 -3.90
C HIS A 24 11.11 11.23 -3.06
N ILE A 25 11.77 10.22 -3.64
CA ILE A 25 12.79 9.41 -2.97
C ILE A 25 14.15 9.81 -3.49
N LEU A 26 14.97 10.43 -2.63
CA LEU A 26 16.34 10.84 -2.95
C LEU A 26 17.30 9.69 -2.62
N PRO A 27 18.08 9.16 -3.61
CA PRO A 27 19.03 8.08 -3.35
C PRO A 27 20.05 8.38 -2.25
N ALA A 28 20.41 9.65 -2.07
CA ALA A 28 21.36 10.09 -1.05
C ALA A 28 20.83 9.94 0.39
N ASN A 29 19.51 9.86 0.59
CA ASN A 29 18.87 9.87 1.92
C ASN A 29 18.22 8.53 2.26
N LEU A 30 18.68 7.42 1.66
CA LEU A 30 18.09 6.10 1.87
C LEU A 30 18.36 5.52 3.27
N GLU A 31 19.42 5.97 3.95
CA GLU A 31 19.68 5.56 5.34
C GLU A 31 18.60 6.05 6.32
N ALA A 32 17.99 7.21 6.04
CA ALA A 32 16.89 7.79 6.83
C ALA A 32 15.87 8.48 5.91
N LEU A 33 14.88 7.73 5.45
CA LEU A 33 13.87 8.22 4.53
C LEU A 33 12.79 9.05 5.24
N SER A 34 12.65 10.32 4.85
CA SER A 34 11.55 11.20 5.26
C SER A 34 10.70 11.56 4.05
N VAL A 35 9.47 11.06 4.01
CA VAL A 35 8.53 11.25 2.90
C VAL A 35 7.13 11.52 3.42
N SER A 36 6.35 12.34 2.70
CA SER A 36 4.95 12.61 2.98
C SER A 36 4.19 12.66 1.66
N PHE A 37 3.24 11.74 1.50
CA PHE A 37 2.44 11.60 0.28
C PHE A 37 1.01 12.05 0.56
N LEU A 38 0.54 13.07 -0.14
CA LEU A 38 -0.86 13.48 -0.08
C LEU A 38 -1.69 12.55 -0.97
N ALA A 39 -2.36 11.58 -0.36
CA ALA A 39 -3.30 10.74 -1.07
C ALA A 39 -4.55 11.54 -1.48
N ASP A 40 -5.03 11.35 -2.70
CA ASP A 40 -6.25 12.00 -3.21
C ASP A 40 -7.52 11.20 -2.93
N SER A 41 -7.36 9.91 -2.65
CA SER A 41 -8.46 8.99 -2.40
C SER A 41 -8.02 7.80 -1.55
N MET A 42 -9.00 7.22 -0.87
CA MET A 42 -8.84 6.04 -0.03
C MET A 42 -10.09 5.16 -0.14
N ARG A 43 -9.90 3.85 -0.25
CA ARG A 43 -10.99 2.86 -0.24
C ARG A 43 -10.61 1.65 0.62
N ARG A 44 -11.59 1.17 1.39
CA ARG A 44 -11.52 -0.11 2.09
C ARG A 44 -12.10 -1.24 1.22
N SER A 45 -11.42 -2.37 1.13
CA SER A 45 -11.88 -3.56 0.40
C SER A 45 -11.71 -4.81 1.26
N TYR A 46 -12.54 -5.84 1.06
CA TYR A 46 -12.30 -7.14 1.68
C TYR A 46 -11.05 -7.75 1.05
N GLY A 47 -10.09 -8.12 1.88
CA GLY A 47 -8.81 -8.68 1.48
C GLY A 47 -8.51 -9.96 2.25
N GLY A 48 -7.38 -10.57 1.93
CA GLY A 48 -7.09 -11.93 2.38
C GLY A 48 -7.93 -12.97 1.64
N VAL A 49 -7.27 -14.07 1.25
CA VAL A 49 -7.86 -15.19 0.50
C VAL A 49 -7.46 -16.49 1.17
#